data_AF-A0A1V5LFT8-F1
#
_entry.id   AF-A0A1V5LFT8-F1
#
_cell.length_a   1.000
_cell.length_b   1.000
_cell.length_c   1.000
_cell.angle_alpha   90.00
_cell.angle_beta   90.00
_cell.angle_gamma   90.00
#
_symmetry.space_group_name_H-M   'P 1'
#
loop_
_entity.id
_entity.type
_entity.pdbx_description
1 polymer ?
#
loop_
_entity_poly.entity_id
_entity_poly.type
_entity_poly.pdbx_seq_one_letter_code
_entity_poly.pdbx_strand_id
1 'polypeptide(L)'
;MRTERRAGRWSDLRAEVPLTPLIMKPYWTALIPHGRKPQNATYVIVYLPGMTSDQARTWWATEPFTILQQDNLAHRVRDNRTGAVLTIRQWVGGSVEMPACTK
;
A
#
# COMPACT_ATOMS: atom_id res chain seq x y z
N MET A 1 -13.67 -4.58 3.14
CA MET A 1 -13.00 -5.77 2.56
C MET A 1 -14.07 -6.76 2.15
N ARG A 2 -13.88 -7.52 1.07
CA ARG A 2 -14.85 -8.53 0.63
C ARG A 2 -14.15 -9.75 0.04
N THR A 3 -14.73 -10.91 0.24
CA THR A 3 -14.38 -12.13 -0.51
C THR A 3 -15.41 -12.30 -1.61
N GLU A 4 -14.96 -12.47 -2.85
CA GLU A 4 -15.83 -12.65 -4.02
C GLU A 4 -15.32 -13.79 -4.92
N ARG A 5 -16.25 -14.46 -5.61
CA ARG A 5 -15.89 -15.41 -6.67
C ARG A 5 -16.06 -14.70 -8.01
N ARG A 6 -15.01 -14.63 -8.80
CA ARG A 6 -15.05 -14.04 -10.14
C ARG A 6 -14.89 -15.15 -11.18
N ALA A 7 -15.71 -15.09 -12.21
CA ALA A 7 -15.65 -15.97 -13.36
C ALA A 7 -15.19 -15.19 -14.59
N GLY A 8 -14.38 -15.82 -15.43
CA GLY A 8 -13.93 -15.24 -16.70
C GLY A 8 -13.28 -16.29 -17.58
N ARG A 9 -13.17 -15.99 -18.86
CA ARG A 9 -12.49 -16.80 -19.86
C ARG A 9 -11.24 -16.07 -20.34
N TRP A 10 -10.22 -16.80 -20.76
CA TRP A 10 -9.07 -16.20 -21.45
C TRP A 10 -9.50 -15.52 -22.76
N SER A 11 -10.47 -16.11 -23.46
CA SER A 11 -11.12 -15.52 -24.64
C SER A 11 -11.85 -14.20 -24.38
N ASP A 12 -12.28 -13.89 -23.15
CA ASP A 12 -12.92 -12.59 -22.85
C ASP A 12 -11.91 -11.43 -22.88
N LEU A 13 -10.61 -11.71 -22.82
CA LEU A 13 -9.55 -10.69 -22.80
C LEU A 13 -9.10 -10.26 -24.18
N ARG A 14 -9.38 -11.05 -25.24
CA ARG A 14 -8.94 -10.79 -26.62
C ARG A 14 -9.92 -11.38 -27.62
N ALA A 15 -10.42 -10.54 -28.53
CA ALA A 15 -11.44 -10.91 -29.51
C ALA A 15 -10.97 -11.99 -30.51
N GLU A 16 -9.66 -12.09 -30.81
CA GLU A 16 -9.15 -13.08 -31.77
C GLU A 16 -8.94 -14.48 -31.17
N VAL A 17 -9.12 -14.65 -29.85
CA VAL A 17 -8.89 -15.93 -29.18
C VAL A 17 -10.16 -16.79 -29.24
N PRO A 18 -10.08 -18.04 -29.73
CA PRO A 18 -11.21 -18.96 -29.73
C PRO A 18 -11.79 -19.16 -28.33
N LEU A 19 -13.08 -19.46 -28.25
CA LEU A 19 -13.78 -19.63 -26.97
C LEU A 19 -13.05 -20.62 -26.05
N THR A 20 -12.61 -20.12 -24.89
CA THR A 20 -11.91 -20.91 -23.87
C THR A 20 -12.84 -21.30 -22.73
N PRO A 21 -12.54 -22.34 -21.93
CA PRO A 21 -13.35 -22.70 -20.76
C PRO A 21 -13.53 -21.56 -19.77
N LEU A 22 -14.67 -21.56 -19.06
CA LEU A 22 -14.95 -20.62 -17.98
C LEU A 22 -14.14 -21.01 -16.74
N ILE A 23 -13.36 -20.07 -16.22
CA ILE A 23 -12.56 -20.25 -15.01
C ILE A 23 -13.21 -19.46 -13.90
N MET A 24 -13.41 -20.08 -12.74
CA MET A 24 -13.95 -19.43 -11.55
C MET A 24 -12.94 -19.49 -10.41
N LYS A 25 -12.59 -18.35 -9.82
CA LYS A 25 -11.62 -18.26 -8.73
C LYS A 25 -12.13 -17.38 -7.59
N PRO A 26 -11.85 -17.75 -6.32
CA PRO A 26 -12.08 -16.87 -5.18
C PRO A 26 -11.01 -15.78 -5.13
N TYR A 27 -11.41 -14.57 -4.75
CA TYR A 27 -10.55 -13.42 -4.53
C TYR A 27 -10.91 -12.78 -3.19
N TRP A 28 -9.89 -12.38 -2.44
CA TRP A 28 -10.05 -11.47 -1.32
C TRP A 28 -9.65 -10.06 -1.78
N THR A 29 -10.50 -9.09 -1.53
CA THR A 29 -10.34 -7.72 -2.01
C THR A 29 -10.44 -6.74 -0.84
N ALA A 30 -9.34 -6.00 -0.62
CA ALA A 30 -9.29 -4.87 0.29
C ALA A 30 -9.17 -3.58 -0.52
N LEU A 31 -10.00 -2.60 -0.16
CA LEU A 31 -10.06 -1.29 -0.80
C LEU A 31 -10.16 -0.26 0.33
N ILE A 32 -9.48 0.87 0.14
CA ILE A 32 -9.65 2.08 0.96
C ILE A 32 -10.41 3.09 0.09
N PRO A 33 -11.74 3.15 0.18
CA PRO A 33 -12.51 4.03 -0.68
C PRO A 33 -12.35 5.50 -0.25
N HIS A 34 -11.99 6.37 -1.20
CA HIS A 34 -11.91 7.83 -0.97
C HIS A 34 -13.20 8.59 -1.31
N GLY A 35 -14.24 7.90 -1.82
CA GLY A 35 -15.51 8.51 -2.18
C GLY A 35 -15.47 9.28 -3.51
N ARG A 36 -16.48 10.14 -3.74
CA ARG A 36 -16.59 10.97 -4.95
C ARG A 36 -16.01 12.36 -4.66
N LYS A 37 -15.16 12.86 -5.57
CA LYS A 37 -14.47 14.17 -5.46
C LYS A 37 -13.72 14.37 -4.11
N PRO A 38 -12.81 13.45 -3.72
CA PRO A 38 -12.00 13.67 -2.53
C PRO A 38 -11.08 14.88 -2.72
N GLN A 39 -10.92 15.72 -1.69
CA GLN A 39 -9.84 16.69 -1.59
C GLN A 39 -8.81 16.19 -0.58
N ASN A 40 -7.53 16.13 -0.97
CA ASN A 40 -6.40 15.75 -0.10
C ASN A 40 -6.60 14.43 0.67
N ALA A 41 -7.31 13.44 0.09
CA ALA A 41 -7.48 12.15 0.75
C ALA A 41 -6.17 11.37 0.78
N THR A 42 -5.89 10.72 1.91
CA THR A 42 -4.63 10.02 2.17
C THR A 42 -4.88 8.56 2.55
N TYR A 43 -3.86 7.72 2.41
CA TYR A 43 -3.88 6.33 2.91
C TYR A 43 -2.48 5.89 3.30
N VAL A 44 -2.38 4.94 4.24
CA VAL A 44 -1.14 4.25 4.59
C VAL A 44 -1.43 2.77 4.67
N ILE A 45 -0.59 1.96 4.01
CA ILE A 45 -0.69 0.50 4.01
C ILE A 45 0.71 -0.06 4.27
N VAL A 46 0.77 -1.06 5.14
CA VAL A 46 1.97 -1.87 5.38
C VAL A 46 1.68 -3.29 4.94
N TYR A 47 2.56 -3.86 4.12
CA TYR A 47 2.51 -5.26 3.72
C TYR A 47 3.50 -6.06 4.56
N LEU A 48 3.01 -7.11 5.22
CA LEU A 48 3.81 -8.03 6.05
C LEU A 48 3.68 -9.48 5.52
N PRO A 49 4.31 -9.81 4.37
CA PRO A 49 4.18 -11.14 3.79
C PRO A 49 4.74 -12.23 4.71
N GLY A 50 4.04 -13.35 4.80
CA GLY A 50 4.49 -14.52 5.57
C GLY A 50 4.31 -14.42 7.09
N MET A 51 3.86 -13.29 7.63
CA MET A 51 3.54 -13.17 9.06
C MET A 51 2.17 -13.76 9.37
N THR A 52 2.07 -14.51 10.47
CA THR A 52 0.79 -14.85 11.07
C THR A 52 0.13 -13.61 11.68
N SER A 53 -1.16 -13.69 12.00
CA SER A 53 -1.86 -12.59 12.66
C SER A 53 -1.23 -12.22 14.01
N ASP A 54 -0.73 -13.19 14.77
CA ASP A 54 -0.12 -12.93 16.08
C ASP A 54 1.25 -12.28 15.92
N GLN A 55 2.06 -12.77 14.97
CA GLN A 55 3.34 -12.15 14.62
C GLN A 55 3.15 -10.71 14.15
N ALA A 56 2.13 -10.42 13.32
CA ALA A 56 1.83 -9.07 12.87
C ALA A 56 1.41 -8.15 14.02
N ARG A 57 0.61 -8.64 14.98
CA ARG A 57 0.25 -7.87 16.19
C ARG A 57 1.46 -7.58 17.07
N THR A 58 2.30 -8.58 17.31
CA THR A 58 3.55 -8.41 18.07
C THR A 58 4.49 -7.44 17.37
N TRP A 59 4.65 -7.56 16.06
CA TRP A 59 5.46 -6.65 15.25
C TRP A 59 4.93 -5.22 15.35
N TRP A 60 3.62 -5.00 15.23
CA TRP A 60 3.00 -3.69 15.34
C TRP A 60 3.21 -3.05 16.72
N ALA A 61 3.12 -3.84 17.79
CA ALA A 61 3.32 -3.39 19.16
C ALA A 61 4.74 -2.86 19.45
N THR A 62 5.71 -3.12 18.57
CA THR A 62 7.07 -2.55 18.68
C THR A 62 7.18 -1.12 18.17
N GLU A 63 6.09 -0.53 17.65
CA GLU A 63 6.09 0.76 16.97
C GLU A 63 7.19 0.84 15.90
N PRO A 64 7.16 -0.03 14.88
CA PRO A 64 8.31 -0.28 14.01
C PRO A 64 8.68 0.90 13.10
N PHE A 65 7.78 1.85 12.90
CA PHE A 65 8.04 3.04 12.10
C PHE A 65 7.23 4.25 12.57
N THR A 66 7.69 5.43 12.17
CA THR A 66 7.00 6.71 12.37
C THR A 66 6.75 7.37 11.01
N ILE A 67 5.51 7.77 10.72
CA ILE A 67 5.22 8.62 9.57
C ILE A 67 5.63 10.05 9.93
N LEU A 68 6.67 10.55 9.28
CA LEU A 68 7.18 11.91 9.54
C LEU A 68 6.42 12.96 8.75
N GLN A 69 5.95 12.60 7.55
CA GLN A 69 5.24 13.51 6.66
C GLN A 69 4.38 12.71 5.67
N GLN A 70 3.17 13.18 5.41
CA GLN A 70 2.28 12.64 4.40
C GLN A 70 1.38 13.75 3.85
N ASP A 71 1.95 14.58 2.97
CA ASP A 71 1.24 15.69 2.36
C ASP A 71 1.65 15.87 0.89
N ASN A 72 1.11 16.93 0.28
CA ASN A 72 1.38 17.29 -1.11
C ASN A 72 2.82 17.78 -1.35
N LEU A 73 3.67 17.89 -0.34
CA LEU A 73 5.08 18.25 -0.48
C LEU A 73 5.95 17.01 -0.45
N ALA A 74 5.80 16.14 0.56
CA ALA A 74 6.57 14.91 0.64
C ALA A 74 5.91 13.81 1.46
N HIS A 75 6.32 12.57 1.17
CA HIS A 75 5.98 11.39 1.97
C HIS A 75 7.25 10.82 2.60
N ARG A 76 7.26 10.72 3.94
CA ARG A 76 8.45 10.39 4.72
C ARG A 76 8.10 9.43 5.86
N VAL A 77 8.91 8.39 6.02
CA VAL A 77 8.77 7.39 7.06
C VAL A 77 10.13 7.11 7.69
N ARG A 78 10.18 7.06 9.02
CA ARG A 78 11.35 6.61 9.79
C ARG A 78 11.16 5.16 10.20
N ASP A 79 12.13 4.28 9.97
CA ASP A 79 12.22 2.99 10.64
C ASP A 79 12.73 3.22 12.06
N ASN A 80 11.91 2.92 13.07
CA ASN A 80 12.26 3.19 14.47
C ASN A 80 13.35 2.23 15.00
N ARG A 81 13.61 1.11 14.30
CA ARG A 81 14.63 0.13 14.70
C ARG A 81 16.04 0.57 14.32
N THR A 82 16.17 1.27 13.20
CA THR A 82 17.47 1.68 12.62
C THR A 82 17.66 3.20 12.63
N GLY A 83 16.61 3.97 12.85
CA GLY A 83 16.60 5.42 12.68
C GLY A 83 16.60 5.89 11.22
N ALA A 84 16.69 4.96 10.25
CA ALA A 84 16.75 5.29 8.84
C ALA A 84 15.46 5.99 8.39
N VAL A 85 15.60 7.07 7.62
CA VAL A 85 14.48 7.81 7.05
C VAL A 85 14.40 7.56 5.56
N LEU A 86 13.27 7.02 5.11
CA LEU A 86 12.92 6.91 3.71
C LEU A 86 12.06 8.11 3.31
N THR A 87 12.51 8.84 2.28
CA THR A 87 11.74 9.91 1.63
C THR A 87 11.45 9.46 0.20
N ILE A 88 10.18 9.27 -0.15
CA ILE A 88 9.80 8.64 -1.43
C ILE A 88 9.52 9.67 -2.54
N ARG A 89 9.19 10.93 -2.20
CA ARG A 89 8.97 11.98 -3.20
C ARG A 89 8.96 13.39 -2.61
N GLN A 90 9.46 14.37 -3.37
CA GLN A 90 9.21 15.81 -3.23
C GLN A 90 8.41 16.27 -4.46
N TRP A 91 7.18 16.73 -4.29
CA TRP A 91 6.26 17.01 -5.40
C TRP A 91 6.36 18.43 -5.98
N VAL A 92 7.01 19.34 -5.26
CA VAL A 92 7.25 20.73 -5.69
C VAL A 92 8.69 21.09 -5.35
N GLY A 93 9.33 21.95 -6.16
CA GLY A 93 10.66 22.49 -5.86
C GLY A 93 10.65 23.23 -4.52
N GLY A 94 11.18 22.59 -3.48
CA GLY A 94 11.26 23.12 -2.13
C GLY A 94 12.21 22.25 -1.31
N SER A 95 12.89 22.85 -0.33
CA SER A 95 13.81 22.13 0.56
C SER A 95 13.01 21.33 1.59
N VAL A 96 13.24 20.01 1.64
CA VAL A 96 12.81 19.18 2.78
C VAL A 96 13.96 19.17 3.78
N GLU A 97 13.69 19.58 5.02
CA GLU A 97 14.64 19.38 6.12
C GLU A 97 14.84 17.88 6.35
N MET A 98 16.01 17.39 5.96
CA MET A 98 16.47 16.06 6.31
C MET A 98 16.80 16.06 7.81
N PRO A 99 16.38 15.03 8.57
CA PRO A 99 16.84 14.92 9.94
C PRO A 99 18.36 14.71 9.92
N ALA A 100 19.08 15.31 10.87
CA ALA A 100 20.51 15.14 10.99
C ALA A 100 20.86 13.64 11.02
N CYS A 101 21.85 13.25 10.21
CA CYS A 101 22.39 11.89 10.23
C CYS A 101 23.16 11.73 11.55
N THR A 102 22.49 11.21 12.58
CA THR A 102 23.15 10.83 13.84
C THR A 102 23.88 9.51 13.63
N LYS A 103 25.21 9.56 13.77
CA LYS A 103 26.10 8.39 13.78
C LYS A 103 25.84 7.51 14.99
#